data_AF-A0A1M5HV68-F1
#
_entry.id   AF-A0A1M5HV68-F1
#
_cell.length_a   1.000
_cell.length_b   1.000
_cell.length_c   1.000
_cell.angle_alpha   90.00
_cell.angle_beta   90.00
_cell.angle_gamma   90.00
#
_symmetry.space_group_name_H-M   'P 1'
#
loop_
_entity.id
_entity.type
_entity.pdbx_description
1 polymer ?
#
loop_
_entity_poly.entity_id
_entity_poly.type
_entity_poly.pdbx_seq_one_letter_code
_entity_poly.pdbx_strand_id
1 'polypeptide(L)'
;MGRLVCLVVFMSFFVSACSNSDWRTASREPAGIAPSPEQTTEAVIEVYAADAFSWRGWFAVHTWIAVKAEKAEEYTVYEVVGWRVRQGHPALRTYTTKTPDRYWYGSRPEKVLSIQGEKASVLIPKVNEAVANYPWANEYQVFPGPNSNTFPAWVGLQVPELGLDLPFSAIGSGYADNEVDAE
;
A
#
# COMPACT_ATOMS: atom_id res chain seq x y z
N MET A 1 37.43 -49.06 -0.81
CA MET A 1 35.99 -49.00 -1.16
C MET A 1 35.16 -49.07 0.11
N GLY A 2 34.62 -47.95 0.57
CA GLY A 2 33.66 -47.91 1.69
C GLY A 2 32.76 -46.70 1.48
N ARG A 3 31.56 -46.93 0.97
CA ARG A 3 30.60 -45.86 0.65
C ARG A 3 30.06 -45.26 1.95
N LEU A 4 30.37 -43.99 2.18
CA LEU A 4 29.68 -43.14 3.15
C LEU A 4 28.24 -42.96 2.66
N VAL A 5 27.27 -43.52 3.38
CA VAL A 5 25.84 -43.25 3.12
C VAL A 5 25.50 -41.97 3.87
N CYS A 6 25.57 -40.83 3.18
CA CYS A 6 24.97 -39.58 3.66
C CYS A 6 23.46 -39.72 3.59
N LEU A 7 22.83 -39.99 4.73
CA LEU A 7 21.38 -39.95 4.86
C LEU A 7 20.95 -38.48 4.89
N VAL A 8 20.64 -37.91 3.72
CA VAL A 8 20.01 -36.59 3.62
C VAL A 8 18.55 -36.76 4.04
N VAL A 9 18.23 -36.42 5.28
CA VAL A 9 16.85 -36.33 5.77
C VAL A 9 16.23 -35.07 5.16
N PHE A 10 15.52 -35.22 4.03
CA PHE A 10 14.62 -34.18 3.52
C PHE A 10 13.40 -34.14 4.44
N MET A 11 13.44 -33.24 5.43
CA MET A 11 12.31 -32.96 6.29
C MET A 11 11.30 -32.09 5.51
N SER A 12 10.39 -32.75 4.80
CA SER A 12 9.28 -32.08 4.13
C SER A 12 8.33 -31.50 5.18
N PHE A 13 8.50 -30.22 5.52
CA PHE A 13 7.49 -29.46 6.25
C PHE A 13 6.27 -29.28 5.34
N PHE A 14 5.25 -30.12 5.52
CA PHE A 14 3.91 -29.83 5.01
C PHE A 14 3.32 -28.71 5.89
N VAL A 15 3.54 -27.47 5.49
CA VAL A 15 2.78 -26.34 6.01
C VAL A 15 1.39 -26.44 5.38
N SER A 16 0.42 -26.99 6.12
CA SER A 16 -1.00 -26.87 5.76
C SER A 16 -1.41 -25.41 5.85
N ALA A 17 -1.23 -24.66 4.77
CA ALA A 17 -1.66 -23.27 4.64
C ALA A 17 -3.16 -23.22 4.28
N CYS A 18 -4.02 -23.39 5.29
CA CYS A 18 -5.43 -23.04 5.15
C CYS A 18 -5.61 -21.52 5.35
N SER A 19 -5.28 -20.71 4.34
CA SER A 19 -5.75 -19.33 4.27
C SER A 19 -6.56 -19.12 2.99
N ASN A 20 -7.64 -19.90 2.85
CA ASN A 20 -8.60 -19.72 1.76
C ASN A 20 -9.85 -19.01 2.30
N SER A 21 -9.67 -17.82 2.86
CA SER A 21 -10.77 -16.89 3.06
C SER A 21 -11.24 -16.44 1.67
N ASP A 22 -12.54 -16.45 1.38
CA ASP A 22 -13.06 -15.85 0.14
C ASP A 22 -12.89 -14.32 0.22
N TRP A 23 -12.21 -13.73 -0.76
CA TRP A 23 -12.01 -12.28 -0.82
C TRP A 23 -13.33 -11.51 -0.84
N ARG A 24 -14.42 -12.15 -1.28
CA ARG A 24 -15.77 -11.58 -1.31
C ARG A 24 -16.34 -11.34 0.09
N THR A 25 -16.05 -12.23 1.04
CA THR A 25 -16.56 -12.13 2.42
C THR A 25 -15.53 -11.57 3.40
N ALA A 26 -14.29 -11.43 2.98
CA ALA A 26 -13.24 -10.85 3.80
C ALA A 26 -13.58 -9.41 4.24
N SER A 27 -13.29 -9.10 5.52
CA SER A 27 -13.66 -7.82 6.12
C SER A 27 -13.06 -6.63 5.37
N ARG A 28 -13.86 -5.57 5.25
CA ARG A 28 -13.47 -4.24 4.82
C ARG A 28 -14.00 -3.20 5.80
N GLU A 29 -14.23 -3.59 7.06
CA GLU A 29 -14.63 -2.64 8.09
C GLU A 29 -13.49 -1.64 8.36
N PRO A 30 -13.77 -0.43 8.87
CA PRO A 30 -12.74 0.49 9.35
C PRO A 30 -11.94 -0.11 10.50
N ALA A 31 -10.63 0.14 10.56
CA ALA A 31 -9.80 -0.29 11.69
C ALA A 31 -9.87 0.65 12.91
N GLY A 32 -10.38 1.88 12.73
CA GLY A 32 -10.55 2.87 13.78
C GLY A 32 -9.25 3.57 14.19
N ILE A 33 -8.25 3.59 13.32
CA ILE A 33 -6.91 4.19 13.55
C ILE A 33 -6.69 5.51 12.79
N ALA A 34 -7.55 5.83 11.81
CA ALA A 34 -7.56 7.11 11.15
C ALA A 34 -8.12 8.22 12.07
N PRO A 35 -7.56 9.44 12.07
CA PRO A 35 -8.21 10.58 12.72
C PRO A 35 -9.62 10.79 12.16
N SER A 36 -10.62 10.89 13.04
CA SER A 36 -12.00 11.09 12.60
C SER A 36 -12.11 12.45 11.88
N PRO A 37 -12.64 12.51 10.63
CA PRO A 37 -12.80 13.76 9.91
C PRO A 37 -13.83 14.70 10.59
N GLU A 38 -14.73 14.14 11.39
CA GLU A 38 -15.75 14.90 12.14
C GLU A 38 -15.16 15.59 13.38
N GLN A 39 -14.06 15.06 13.93
CA GLN A 39 -13.40 15.58 15.13
C GLN A 39 -12.09 16.32 14.82
N THR A 40 -11.46 15.98 13.69
CA THR A 40 -10.13 16.47 13.28
C THR A 40 -10.30 17.49 12.17
N THR A 41 -10.34 18.77 12.54
CA THR A 41 -10.46 19.87 11.56
C THR A 41 -9.17 20.12 10.79
N GLU A 42 -8.03 19.76 11.36
CA GLU A 42 -6.72 19.91 10.72
C GLU A 42 -6.60 19.10 9.43
N ALA A 43 -5.68 19.50 8.55
CA ALA A 43 -5.28 18.68 7.41
C ALA A 43 -4.59 17.40 7.91
N VAL A 44 -4.73 16.30 7.18
CA VAL A 44 -4.18 14.98 7.54
C VAL A 44 -3.62 14.28 6.31
N ILE A 45 -2.43 13.68 6.43
CA ILE A 45 -1.86 12.72 5.49
C ILE A 45 -1.60 11.42 6.27
N GLU A 46 -2.09 10.32 5.75
CA GLU A 46 -1.91 8.98 6.30
C GLU A 46 -1.38 8.05 5.21
N VAL A 47 -0.42 7.21 5.55
CA VAL A 47 0.02 6.09 4.70
C VAL A 47 -0.15 4.81 5.49
N TYR A 48 -0.79 3.82 4.86
CA TYR A 48 -1.12 2.56 5.50
C TYR A 48 -0.42 1.41 4.81
N ALA A 49 -0.20 0.33 5.56
CA ALA A 49 0.22 -0.97 5.07
C ALA A 49 -0.65 -2.06 5.71
N ALA A 50 -1.01 -3.08 4.96
CA ALA A 50 -1.68 -4.27 5.49
C ALA A 50 -1.20 -5.51 4.73
N ASP A 51 -1.16 -6.67 5.39
CA ASP A 51 -0.80 -7.93 4.73
C ASP A 51 -1.62 -8.13 3.45
N ALA A 52 -0.93 -8.38 2.33
CA ALA A 52 -1.61 -8.65 1.07
C ALA A 52 -2.52 -9.86 1.20
N PHE A 53 -3.57 -9.90 0.38
CA PHE A 53 -4.56 -10.97 0.51
C PHE A 53 -4.00 -12.37 0.19
N SER A 54 -4.46 -13.39 0.93
CA SER A 54 -4.12 -14.81 0.75
C SER A 54 -2.63 -15.11 1.04
N TRP A 55 -2.05 -16.13 0.37
CA TRP A 55 -0.66 -16.55 0.55
C TRP A 55 0.35 -15.42 0.34
N ARG A 56 -0.04 -14.36 -0.38
CA ARG A 56 0.81 -13.19 -0.62
C ARG A 56 1.06 -12.39 0.66
N GLY A 57 0.13 -12.37 1.61
CA GLY A 57 0.26 -11.67 2.88
C GLY A 57 1.37 -12.21 3.77
N TRP A 58 1.84 -13.42 3.52
CA TRP A 58 2.97 -14.00 4.25
C TRP A 58 4.30 -13.36 3.86
N PHE A 59 4.36 -12.67 2.72
CA PHE A 59 5.60 -12.15 2.15
C PHE A 59 5.52 -10.67 1.73
N ALA A 60 4.32 -10.14 1.48
CA ALA A 60 4.14 -8.80 0.96
C ALA A 60 2.95 -8.08 1.60
N VAL A 61 3.09 -6.77 1.77
CA VAL A 61 2.00 -5.87 2.14
C VAL A 61 1.40 -5.18 0.91
N HIS A 62 0.19 -4.65 1.09
CA HIS A 62 -0.43 -3.65 0.22
C HIS A 62 -0.39 -2.29 0.93
N THR A 63 0.14 -1.27 0.25
CA THR A 63 0.23 0.09 0.77
C THR A 63 -0.67 1.07 0.01
N TRP A 64 -1.19 2.08 0.71
CA TRP A 64 -1.99 3.15 0.12
C TRP A 64 -1.85 4.47 0.88
N ILE A 65 -2.23 5.57 0.24
CA ILE A 65 -2.15 6.93 0.79
C ILE A 65 -3.56 7.48 0.95
N ALA A 66 -3.81 8.18 2.06
CA ALA A 66 -5.03 8.94 2.29
C ALA A 66 -4.70 10.38 2.70
N VAL A 67 -5.37 11.35 2.08
CA VAL A 67 -5.22 12.77 2.39
C VAL A 67 -6.57 13.37 2.75
N LYS A 68 -6.58 14.27 3.74
CA LYS A 68 -7.75 15.06 4.13
C LYS A 68 -7.31 16.51 4.21
N ALA A 69 -7.91 17.38 3.41
CA ALA A 69 -7.67 18.81 3.55
C ALA A 69 -8.22 19.33 4.90
N GLU A 70 -7.79 20.53 5.29
CA GLU A 70 -8.36 21.21 6.45
C GLU A 70 -9.89 21.34 6.29
N LYS A 71 -10.63 21.00 7.34
CA LYS A 71 -12.11 21.01 7.43
C LYS A 71 -12.84 20.13 6.40
N ALA A 72 -12.14 19.32 5.62
CA ALA A 72 -12.78 18.36 4.72
C ALA A 72 -13.50 17.25 5.51
N GLU A 73 -14.69 16.86 5.04
CA GLU A 73 -15.55 15.86 5.67
C GLU A 73 -15.11 14.40 5.39
N GLU A 74 -14.31 14.20 4.36
CA GLU A 74 -13.82 12.90 3.91
C GLU A 74 -12.33 12.95 3.53
N TYR A 75 -11.69 11.80 3.62
CA TYR A 75 -10.38 11.56 3.03
C TYR A 75 -10.53 11.28 1.54
N THR A 76 -9.57 11.73 0.74
CA THR A 76 -9.30 11.17 -0.59
C THR A 76 -8.25 10.09 -0.44
N VAL A 77 -8.56 8.89 -0.93
CA VAL A 77 -7.66 7.73 -0.90
C VAL A 77 -7.14 7.47 -2.31
N TYR A 78 -5.83 7.21 -2.38
CA TYR A 78 -5.12 6.80 -3.58
C TYR A 78 -4.49 5.42 -3.35
N GLU A 79 -4.81 4.47 -4.21
CA GLU A 79 -4.24 3.13 -4.17
C GLU A 79 -4.08 2.54 -5.58
N VAL A 80 -3.11 1.65 -5.76
CA VAL A 80 -2.92 0.93 -7.03
C VAL A 80 -3.41 -0.51 -6.88
N VAL A 81 -4.32 -0.94 -7.75
CA VAL A 81 -4.94 -2.28 -7.68
C VAL A 81 -5.03 -2.94 -9.05
N GLY A 82 -4.49 -4.15 -9.17
CA GLY A 82 -4.31 -4.80 -10.48
C GLY A 82 -5.56 -5.39 -11.13
N TRP A 83 -6.63 -5.67 -10.39
CA TRP A 83 -7.83 -6.29 -10.97
C TRP A 83 -8.62 -5.34 -11.87
N ARG A 84 -8.44 -4.02 -11.70
CA ARG A 84 -9.08 -2.98 -12.53
C ARG A 84 -8.52 -2.96 -13.95
N VAL A 85 -7.22 -3.20 -14.09
CA VAL A 85 -6.51 -3.20 -15.39
C VAL A 85 -7.12 -4.25 -16.33
N ARG A 86 -7.44 -5.45 -15.81
CA ARG A 86 -8.10 -6.51 -16.59
C ARG A 86 -9.50 -6.14 -17.09
N GLN A 87 -10.11 -5.11 -16.50
CA GLN A 87 -11.42 -4.58 -16.88
C GLN A 87 -11.32 -3.32 -17.76
N GLY A 88 -10.10 -2.95 -18.22
CA GLY A 88 -9.87 -1.75 -19.03
C GLY A 88 -9.88 -0.44 -18.24
N HIS A 89 -9.75 -0.52 -16.91
CA HIS A 89 -9.69 0.66 -16.04
C HIS A 89 -8.26 0.91 -15.53
N PRO A 90 -7.89 2.17 -15.19
CA PRO A 90 -6.61 2.47 -14.58
C PRO A 90 -6.35 1.64 -13.31
N ALA A 91 -5.07 1.29 -13.10
CA ALA A 91 -4.59 0.61 -11.90
C ALA A 91 -4.67 1.55 -10.69
N LEU A 92 -4.29 2.81 -10.88
CA LEU A 92 -4.47 3.87 -9.89
C LEU A 92 -5.96 4.14 -9.70
N ARG A 93 -6.42 3.95 -8.47
CA ARG A 93 -7.79 4.16 -8.03
C ARG A 93 -7.81 5.31 -7.04
N THR A 94 -8.70 6.27 -7.31
CA THR A 94 -9.00 7.39 -6.43
C THR A 94 -10.45 7.32 -5.97
N TYR A 95 -10.71 7.53 -4.69
CA TYR A 95 -12.07 7.59 -4.13
C TYR A 95 -12.08 8.37 -2.81
N THR A 96 -13.26 8.87 -2.40
CA THR A 96 -13.44 9.52 -1.11
C THR A 96 -14.08 8.59 -0.09
N THR A 97 -13.75 8.79 1.18
CA THR A 97 -14.37 8.06 2.30
C THR A 97 -14.09 8.74 3.64
N LYS A 98 -14.99 8.59 4.61
CA LYS A 98 -14.73 8.92 6.02
C LYS A 98 -13.75 7.97 6.71
N THR A 99 -13.53 6.77 6.16
CA THR A 99 -12.77 5.68 6.82
C THR A 99 -11.67 5.16 5.89
N PRO A 100 -10.50 5.84 5.83
CA PRO A 100 -9.43 5.48 4.91
C PRO A 100 -8.62 4.24 5.34
N ASP A 101 -8.83 3.76 6.56
CA ASP A 101 -8.08 2.72 7.26
C ASP A 101 -8.83 1.37 7.29
N ARG A 102 -9.54 1.05 6.21
CA ARG A 102 -10.31 -0.19 6.12
C ARG A 102 -9.39 -1.40 6.12
N TYR A 103 -9.88 -2.51 6.67
CA TYR A 103 -9.21 -3.81 6.54
C TYR A 103 -8.96 -4.11 5.06
N TRP A 104 -7.73 -4.49 4.75
CA TRP A 104 -7.36 -4.96 3.43
C TRP A 104 -7.71 -6.43 3.30
N TYR A 105 -8.94 -6.71 2.85
CA TYR A 105 -9.44 -8.07 2.66
C TYR A 105 -9.20 -8.97 3.90
N GLY A 106 -9.59 -8.47 5.08
CA GLY A 106 -9.43 -9.18 6.35
C GLY A 106 -8.12 -8.91 7.10
N SER A 107 -7.13 -8.28 6.46
CA SER A 107 -5.90 -7.85 7.13
C SER A 107 -6.08 -6.45 7.74
N ARG A 108 -5.83 -6.31 9.03
CA ARG A 108 -5.91 -5.00 9.71
C ARG A 108 -4.73 -4.13 9.25
N PRO A 109 -4.94 -2.88 8.81
CA PRO A 109 -3.84 -1.99 8.50
C PRO A 109 -3.05 -1.54 9.72
N GLU A 110 -1.80 -1.23 9.45
CA GLU A 110 -0.91 -0.45 10.29
C GLU A 110 -0.66 0.91 9.64
N LYS A 111 -0.32 1.90 10.47
CA LYS A 111 -0.02 3.25 10.04
C LYS A 111 1.50 3.36 9.81
N VAL A 112 1.89 3.55 8.56
CA VAL A 112 3.29 3.74 8.15
C VAL A 112 3.72 5.19 8.37
N LEU A 113 2.84 6.15 8.07
CA LEU A 113 3.09 7.57 8.23
C LEU A 113 1.81 8.28 8.67
N SER A 114 1.94 9.24 9.60
CA SER A 114 0.89 10.17 10.03
C SER A 114 1.44 11.59 10.05
N ILE A 115 0.83 12.50 9.30
CA ILE A 115 1.15 13.92 9.36
C ILE A 115 -0.17 14.68 9.51
N GLN A 116 -0.24 15.61 10.47
CA GLN A 116 -1.43 16.42 10.73
C GLN A 116 -1.07 17.91 10.79
N GLY A 117 -2.08 18.77 10.78
CA GLY A 117 -1.93 20.21 10.97
C GLY A 117 -1.29 20.92 9.77
N GLU A 118 -0.59 22.03 10.06
CA GLU A 118 0.02 22.89 9.06
C GLU A 118 0.97 22.12 8.12
N LYS A 119 1.76 21.19 8.66
CA LYS A 119 2.66 20.36 7.85
C LYS A 119 1.89 19.55 6.81
N ALA A 120 0.77 18.94 7.18
CA ALA A 120 -0.08 18.23 6.22
C ALA A 120 -0.68 19.20 5.19
N SER A 121 -1.16 20.36 5.61
CA SER A 121 -1.74 21.38 4.72
C SER A 121 -0.77 21.79 3.60
N VAL A 122 0.51 22.02 3.95
CA VAL A 122 1.57 22.37 3.01
C VAL A 122 1.93 21.20 2.07
N LEU A 123 1.89 19.96 2.55
CA LEU A 123 2.35 18.80 1.79
C LEU A 123 1.26 18.17 0.90
N ILE A 124 -0.03 18.31 1.23
CA ILE A 124 -1.14 17.74 0.44
C ILE A 124 -1.09 18.19 -1.03
N PRO A 125 -0.87 19.48 -1.38
CA PRO A 125 -0.77 19.89 -2.78
C PRO A 125 0.35 19.16 -3.54
N LYS A 126 1.52 18.97 -2.91
CA LYS A 126 2.66 18.23 -3.49
C LYS A 126 2.34 16.75 -3.68
N VAL A 127 1.67 16.14 -2.70
CA VAL A 127 1.18 14.76 -2.82
C VAL A 127 0.23 14.64 -4.00
N ASN A 128 -0.73 15.54 -4.13
CA ASN A 128 -1.71 15.52 -5.23
C ASN A 128 -1.03 15.68 -6.60
N GLU A 129 0.01 16.53 -6.69
CA GLU A 129 0.81 16.68 -7.91
C GLU A 129 1.60 15.40 -8.24
N ALA A 130 2.25 14.78 -7.26
CA ALA A 130 2.96 13.51 -7.45
C ALA A 130 2.00 12.38 -7.90
N VAL A 131 0.77 12.36 -7.39
CA VAL A 131 -0.29 11.44 -7.82
C VAL A 131 -0.69 11.70 -9.27
N ALA A 132 -0.88 12.96 -9.64
CA ALA A 132 -1.27 13.34 -11.01
C ALA A 132 -0.20 12.97 -12.04
N ASN A 133 1.07 13.02 -11.64
CA ASN A 133 2.22 12.69 -12.47
C ASN A 133 2.68 11.22 -12.36
N TYR A 134 1.91 10.34 -11.70
CA TYR A 134 2.30 8.93 -11.53
C TYR A 134 2.37 8.21 -12.90
N PRO A 135 3.56 7.78 -13.35
CA PRO A 135 3.77 7.33 -14.73
C PRO A 135 3.06 6.00 -15.04
N TRP A 136 2.87 5.16 -14.03
CA TRP A 136 2.29 3.82 -14.19
C TRP A 136 0.81 3.73 -13.78
N ALA A 137 0.06 4.82 -13.92
CA ALA A 137 -1.35 4.88 -13.51
C ALA A 137 -2.24 3.81 -14.18
N ASN A 138 -1.85 3.29 -15.35
CA ASN A 138 -2.57 2.27 -16.12
C ASN A 138 -1.93 0.88 -16.07
N GLU A 139 -0.81 0.72 -15.37
CA GLU A 139 -0.01 -0.50 -15.40
C GLU A 139 -0.02 -1.21 -14.04
N TYR A 140 0.05 -2.54 -14.08
CA TYR A 140 0.19 -3.34 -12.87
C TYR A 140 0.90 -4.65 -13.16
N GLN A 141 2.01 -4.88 -12.48
CA GLN A 141 2.73 -6.15 -12.46
C GLN A 141 3.17 -6.46 -11.02
N VAL A 142 2.82 -7.65 -10.54
CA VAL A 142 3.04 -8.04 -9.13
C VAL A 142 4.51 -7.89 -8.69
N PHE A 143 5.45 -8.34 -9.52
CA PHE A 143 6.89 -8.23 -9.29
C PHE A 143 7.63 -8.30 -10.65
N PRO A 144 8.70 -7.51 -10.87
CA PRO A 144 9.31 -6.54 -9.96
C PRO A 144 8.48 -5.26 -9.74
N GLY A 145 7.49 -4.98 -10.59
CA GLY A 145 6.66 -3.78 -10.54
C GLY A 145 6.28 -3.35 -11.96
N PRO A 146 5.51 -2.26 -12.13
CA PRO A 146 4.97 -1.41 -11.08
C PRO A 146 3.79 -2.08 -10.35
N ASN A 147 3.71 -1.98 -9.02
CA ASN A 147 2.65 -2.57 -8.19
C ASN A 147 2.10 -1.57 -7.15
N SER A 148 1.34 -2.06 -6.17
CA SER A 148 0.76 -1.20 -5.13
C SER A 148 1.77 -0.55 -4.18
N ASN A 149 2.97 -1.12 -4.05
CA ASN A 149 4.06 -0.57 -3.24
C ASN A 149 4.92 0.43 -4.03
N THR A 150 4.98 0.30 -5.36
CA THR A 150 5.62 1.28 -6.26
C THR A 150 4.98 2.66 -6.14
N PHE A 151 3.65 2.73 -5.98
CA PHE A 151 2.94 4.00 -5.93
C PHE A 151 3.30 4.86 -4.70
N PRO A 152 3.20 4.38 -3.45
CA PRO A 152 3.62 5.20 -2.31
C PRO A 152 5.12 5.48 -2.30
N ALA A 153 5.95 4.57 -2.84
CA ALA A 153 7.38 4.81 -3.01
C ALA A 153 7.63 6.00 -3.95
N TRP A 154 6.97 6.03 -5.12
CA TRP A 154 6.99 7.17 -6.04
C TRP A 154 6.60 8.48 -5.36
N VAL A 155 5.49 8.50 -4.61
CA VAL A 155 5.06 9.70 -3.88
C VAL A 155 6.09 10.14 -2.84
N GLY A 156 6.74 9.19 -2.14
CA GLY A 156 7.83 9.47 -1.22
C GLY A 156 9.07 10.08 -1.88
N LEU A 157 9.42 9.63 -3.09
CA LEU A 157 10.51 10.19 -3.90
C LEU A 157 10.19 11.60 -4.40
N GLN A 158 8.96 11.83 -4.87
CA GLN A 158 8.52 13.13 -5.38
C GLN A 158 8.28 14.17 -4.27
N VAL A 159 7.99 13.72 -3.04
CA VAL A 159 7.75 14.59 -1.88
C VAL A 159 8.61 14.15 -0.70
N PRO A 160 9.95 14.38 -0.74
CA PRO A 160 10.87 13.91 0.31
C PRO A 160 10.53 14.43 1.71
N GLU A 161 9.86 15.58 1.83
CA GLU A 161 9.47 16.17 3.12
C GLU A 161 8.40 15.36 3.89
N LEU A 162 7.77 14.39 3.22
CA LEU A 162 6.97 13.37 3.89
C LEU A 162 7.81 12.53 4.86
N GLY A 163 9.08 12.25 4.52
CA GLY A 163 9.91 11.31 5.26
C GLY A 163 9.31 9.91 5.26
N LEU A 164 8.67 9.51 4.15
CA LEU A 164 8.01 8.21 4.04
C LEU A 164 9.06 7.09 3.99
N ASP A 165 9.03 6.22 4.99
CA ASP A 165 9.82 4.99 5.05
C ASP A 165 8.90 3.79 4.97
N LEU A 166 8.91 3.09 3.83
CA LEU A 166 8.06 1.92 3.62
C LEU A 166 8.65 0.68 4.30
N PRO A 167 7.82 -0.22 4.85
CA PRO A 167 8.33 -1.43 5.48
C PRO A 167 9.08 -2.30 4.46
N PHE A 168 10.08 -3.06 4.91
CA PHE A 168 10.83 -3.99 4.05
C PHE A 168 9.93 -5.01 3.32
N SER A 169 8.76 -5.32 3.89
CA SER A 169 7.72 -6.17 3.28
C SER A 169 6.96 -5.50 2.13
N ALA A 170 7.19 -4.22 1.83
CA ALA A 170 6.64 -3.51 0.68
C ALA A 170 7.36 -3.89 -0.62
N ILE A 171 7.40 -5.19 -0.92
CA ILE A 171 8.11 -5.76 -2.08
C ILE A 171 7.65 -5.10 -3.38
N GLY A 172 8.60 -4.65 -4.20
CA GLY A 172 8.37 -3.95 -5.47
C GLY A 172 8.33 -2.42 -5.38
N SER A 173 8.48 -1.84 -4.17
CA SER A 173 8.62 -0.39 -3.98
C SER A 173 9.77 0.20 -4.80
N GLY A 174 10.93 -0.46 -4.84
CA GLY A 174 12.12 0.00 -5.58
C GLY A 174 11.98 0.04 -7.10
N TYR A 175 10.84 -0.38 -7.68
CA TYR A 175 10.56 -0.12 -9.10
C TYR A 175 10.48 1.40 -9.38
N ALA A 176 10.09 2.19 -8.37
CA ALA A 176 9.97 3.64 -8.49
C ALA A 176 11.31 4.36 -8.72
N ASP A 177 12.43 3.73 -8.34
CA ASP A 177 13.78 4.30 -8.48
C ASP A 177 14.24 4.34 -9.95
N ASN A 178 13.68 3.48 -10.81
CA ASN A 178 14.11 3.35 -12.22
C ASN A 178 13.84 4.60 -13.08
N GLU A 179 12.95 5.50 -12.66
CA GLU A 179 12.71 6.78 -13.35
C GLU A 179 13.65 7.89 -12.86
N VAL A 180 14.22 7.77 -11.66
CA VAL A 180 15.16 8.76 -11.12
C VAL A 180 16.52 8.67 -11.82
N ASP A 181 16.88 7.48 -12.33
CA ASP A 181 18.12 7.23 -13.07
C ASP A 181 17.99 7.49 -14.59
N ALA A 182 16.82 7.92 -15.08
CA ALA A 182 16.54 8.15 -16.49
C ALA A 182 16.73 9.61 -16.96
N GLU A 183 17.06 10.53 -16.05
CA GLU A 183 17.49 11.92 -16.32
C GLU A 183 19.00 12.12 -16.14
#